data_AF-A0A5Q4T049-F1
#
_entry.id   AF-A0A5Q4T049-F1
#
_cell.length_a   1.000
_cell.length_b   1.000
_cell.length_c   1.000
_cell.angle_alpha   90.00
_cell.angle_beta   90.00
_cell.angle_gamma   90.00
#
_symmetry.space_group_name_H-M   'P 1'
#
loop_
_entity.id
_entity.type
_entity.pdbx_description
1 polymer ?
#
loop_
_entity_poly.entity_id
_entity_poly.type
_entity_poly.pdbx_seq_one_letter_code
_entity_poly.pdbx_strand_id
1 'polypeptide(L)'
;MAVRDTASTNHEVTRTVFYGWEYDAASANQPGDPAVSVRLHRLRLPVHALTAVLLSASLAACGSAAEDKTADAKPSTTAGSTSEGASSGTATPSATPPPAAPGGNAAGGGMPLAEAIGKLPAAAEVRDGYKRTSFKHWIDEDDDSCDTREEVLLAEALEPPQQGAGCKITGGSWISFYDEVAVTEAGKLDIDHMVPLAEAWDSGAAAWTAERRQRYANDLGFDRALVAVTAKTNRSKGDKNPAQWMPPAASAKCAYIADWVAVKLRWGLAADTEETAALTRYATDCTTTISYEPAP
;
A
#
# COMPACT_ATOMS: atom_id res chain seq x y z
N MET A 1 -40.04 30.00 -49.65
CA MET A 1 -40.51 29.64 -48.29
C MET A 1 -39.76 28.38 -47.86
N ALA A 2 -38.97 28.47 -46.77
CA ALA A 2 -38.27 27.42 -45.99
C ALA A 2 -37.39 26.42 -46.79
N VAL A 3 -36.05 26.49 -46.80
CA VAL A 3 -35.02 26.31 -45.73
C VAL A 3 -35.20 25.03 -44.91
N ARG A 4 -34.30 24.06 -45.11
CA ARG A 4 -33.45 23.47 -44.06
C ARG A 4 -32.27 22.72 -44.66
N ASP A 5 -31.09 23.28 -44.41
CA ASP A 5 -29.77 22.66 -44.49
C ASP A 5 -29.69 21.39 -43.63
N THR A 6 -28.97 20.38 -44.12
CA THR A 6 -28.29 19.42 -43.24
C THR A 6 -26.80 19.59 -43.43
N ALA A 7 -26.20 20.32 -42.50
CA ALA A 7 -24.78 20.50 -42.39
C ALA A 7 -24.11 19.17 -42.01
N SER A 8 -23.12 18.77 -42.82
CA SER A 8 -22.07 17.83 -42.41
C SER A 8 -21.40 18.42 -41.16
N THR A 9 -21.65 17.81 -40.01
CA THR A 9 -20.94 18.17 -38.79
C THR A 9 -19.75 17.22 -38.68
N ASN A 10 -18.59 17.71 -39.11
CA ASN A 10 -17.30 17.15 -38.70
C ASN A 10 -17.30 17.09 -37.17
N HIS A 11 -17.41 15.88 -36.60
CA HIS A 11 -17.08 15.68 -35.21
C HIS A 11 -15.56 15.66 -35.11
N GLU A 12 -15.01 16.82 -34.77
CA GLU A 12 -13.66 16.96 -34.25
C GLU A 12 -13.59 16.10 -32.98
N VAL A 13 -12.86 14.98 -33.06
CA VAL A 13 -12.56 14.16 -31.89
C VAL A 13 -11.56 14.94 -31.06
N THR A 14 -12.05 15.62 -30.03
CA THR A 14 -11.18 16.19 -28.99
C THR A 14 -10.47 15.04 -28.29
N ARG A 15 -9.24 14.76 -28.69
CA ARG A 15 -8.33 13.87 -27.95
C ARG A 15 -7.90 14.58 -26.68
N THR A 16 -8.53 14.26 -25.57
CA THR A 16 -8.01 14.61 -24.24
C THR A 16 -7.25 13.40 -23.71
N VAL A 17 -5.92 13.55 -23.59
CA VAL A 17 -5.06 12.54 -22.98
C VAL A 17 -5.14 12.73 -21.47
N PHE A 18 -5.78 11.79 -20.78
CA PHE A 18 -5.54 11.53 -19.36
C PHE A 18 -5.18 10.06 -19.23
N TYR A 19 -3.97 9.78 -18.75
CA TYR A 19 -3.48 8.47 -18.33
C TYR A 19 -3.71 7.31 -19.31
N GLY A 20 -2.78 7.11 -20.24
CA GLY A 20 -2.23 5.79 -20.64
C GLY A 20 -3.12 4.56 -20.92
N TRP A 21 -4.45 4.66 -20.98
CA TRP A 21 -5.38 3.54 -21.21
C TRP A 21 -6.30 3.89 -22.39
N GLU A 22 -6.28 3.09 -23.45
CA GLU A 22 -7.27 3.16 -24.54
C GLU A 22 -8.55 2.41 -24.12
N TYR A 23 -9.70 3.08 -24.18
CA TYR A 23 -11.02 2.49 -23.94
C TYR A 23 -11.79 2.44 -25.26
N ASP A 24 -11.98 1.25 -25.82
CA ASP A 24 -13.00 1.02 -26.83
C ASP A 24 -14.32 0.68 -26.14
N ALA A 25 -15.21 1.66 -26.03
CA ALA A 25 -16.57 1.43 -25.56
C ALA A 25 -17.37 0.73 -26.67
N ALA A 26 -17.44 -0.60 -26.64
CA ALA A 26 -18.45 -1.34 -27.40
C ALA A 26 -19.82 -1.08 -26.74
N SER A 27 -20.72 -0.42 -27.46
CA SER A 27 -22.09 -0.15 -27.05
C SER A 27 -22.83 -1.47 -26.75
N ALA A 28 -23.18 -1.71 -25.49
CA ALA A 28 -24.11 -2.76 -25.10
C ALA A 28 -25.53 -2.36 -25.54
N ASN A 29 -26.13 -3.16 -26.42
CA ASN A 29 -27.49 -2.97 -26.88
C ASN A 29 -28.39 -3.97 -26.12
N GLN A 30 -29.31 -3.44 -25.29
CA GLN A 30 -30.41 -4.09 -24.56
C GLN A 30 -30.20 -4.40 -23.04
N PRO A 31 -31.20 -4.10 -22.19
CA PRO A 31 -31.17 -4.43 -20.76
C PRO A 31 -31.65 -5.88 -20.50
N GLY A 32 -30.81 -6.72 -19.87
CA GLY A 32 -31.22 -8.04 -19.38
C GLY A 32 -30.19 -9.18 -19.42
N ASP A 33 -29.00 -8.98 -19.98
CA ASP A 33 -28.00 -10.05 -20.01
C ASP A 33 -27.28 -10.25 -18.65
N PRO A 34 -27.11 -11.48 -18.17
CA PRO A 34 -26.29 -11.75 -17.00
C PRO A 34 -24.82 -11.42 -17.31
N ALA A 35 -24.15 -10.75 -16.37
CA ALA A 35 -22.76 -10.34 -16.51
C ALA A 35 -21.86 -11.51 -16.89
N VAL A 36 -21.36 -11.50 -18.13
CA VAL A 36 -20.32 -12.42 -18.60
C VAL A 36 -19.06 -12.13 -17.80
N SER A 37 -18.59 -13.10 -17.01
CA SER A 37 -17.29 -13.01 -16.34
C SER A 37 -16.17 -12.95 -17.38
N VAL A 38 -15.60 -11.76 -17.60
CA VAL A 38 -14.43 -11.59 -18.45
C VAL A 38 -13.19 -11.93 -17.64
N ARG A 39 -12.61 -13.11 -17.91
CA ARG A 39 -11.34 -13.56 -17.34
C ARG A 39 -10.19 -12.91 -18.12
N LEU A 40 -9.66 -11.80 -17.61
CA LEU A 40 -8.50 -11.12 -18.20
C LEU A 40 -7.26 -12.01 -18.06
N HIS A 41 -6.74 -12.51 -19.19
CA HIS A 41 -5.38 -13.03 -19.27
C HIS A 41 -4.52 -11.98 -19.97
N ARG A 42 -3.35 -11.65 -19.39
CA ARG A 42 -2.34 -10.82 -20.09
C ARG A 42 -1.85 -11.58 -21.32
N LEU A 43 -2.20 -11.10 -22.52
CA LEU A 43 -1.53 -11.51 -23.75
C LEU A 43 -0.13 -10.89 -23.77
N ARG A 44 0.90 -11.73 -23.60
CA ARG A 44 2.30 -11.36 -23.85
C ARG A 44 2.52 -11.27 -25.36
N LEU A 45 2.76 -10.06 -25.88
CA LEU A 45 3.30 -9.88 -27.24
C LEU A 45 4.77 -10.33 -27.25
N PRO A 46 5.21 -11.14 -28.23
CA PRO A 46 6.59 -11.58 -28.34
C PRO A 46 7.45 -10.45 -28.92
N VAL A 47 8.20 -9.74 -28.07
CA VAL A 47 9.27 -8.86 -28.54
C VAL A 47 10.38 -9.73 -29.10
N HIS A 48 10.52 -9.72 -30.43
CA HIS A 48 11.65 -10.32 -31.12
C HIS A 48 12.91 -9.53 -30.78
N ALA A 49 13.73 -10.07 -29.86
CA ALA A 49 15.08 -9.58 -29.63
C ALA A 49 16.05 -10.30 -30.59
N LEU A 50 16.34 -9.68 -31.74
CA LEU A 50 17.58 -9.95 -32.46
C LEU A 50 18.73 -9.41 -31.60
N THR A 51 19.56 -10.30 -31.07
CA THR A 51 20.84 -9.93 -30.46
C THR A 51 21.99 -10.58 -31.22
N ALA A 52 22.89 -9.73 -31.71
CA ALA A 52 24.11 -10.10 -32.39
C ALA A 52 25.15 -10.62 -31.38
N VAL A 53 25.81 -11.72 -31.74
CA VAL A 53 26.93 -12.31 -31.01
C VAL A 53 28.18 -11.48 -31.28
N LEU A 54 28.77 -10.88 -30.24
CA LEU A 54 30.17 -10.47 -30.24
C LEU A 54 30.87 -11.09 -29.03
N LEU A 55 31.79 -11.99 -29.37
CA LEU A 55 32.63 -12.76 -28.47
C LEU A 55 33.93 -11.97 -28.25
N SER A 56 34.24 -11.57 -27.04
CA SER A 56 35.61 -11.18 -26.66
C SER A 56 35.91 -11.60 -25.23
N ALA A 57 36.79 -12.59 -25.12
CA ALA A 57 37.35 -13.11 -23.88
C ALA A 57 38.55 -12.26 -23.43
N SER A 58 38.74 -12.13 -22.11
CA SER A 58 40.05 -11.96 -21.46
C SER A 58 39.95 -12.28 -19.97
N LEU A 59 40.99 -12.96 -19.47
CA LEU A 59 41.10 -13.68 -18.20
C LEU A 59 41.67 -12.84 -17.02
N ALA A 60 41.35 -13.32 -15.81
CA ALA A 60 42.15 -13.38 -14.57
C ALA A 60 42.42 -12.06 -13.79
N ALA A 61 42.54 -12.01 -12.46
CA ALA A 61 42.77 -13.02 -11.43
C ALA A 61 42.36 -12.52 -10.01
N CYS A 62 42.10 -13.48 -9.11
CA CYS A 62 42.36 -13.57 -7.65
C CYS A 62 42.19 -12.37 -6.70
N GLY A 63 41.51 -12.62 -5.56
CA GLY A 63 41.72 -11.89 -4.30
C GLY A 63 40.69 -12.21 -3.23
N SER A 64 41.14 -12.68 -2.07
CA SER A 64 40.42 -13.42 -1.03
C SER A 64 39.37 -12.68 -0.17
N ALA A 65 38.61 -13.50 0.53
CA ALA A 65 37.60 -13.26 1.57
C ALA A 65 37.98 -12.31 2.71
N ALA A 66 36.95 -11.69 3.31
CA ALA A 66 36.77 -11.63 4.76
C ALA A 66 35.30 -11.31 5.09
N GLU A 67 34.66 -12.20 5.84
CA GLU A 67 33.48 -11.92 6.66
C GLU A 67 33.90 -11.03 7.84
N ASP A 68 33.09 -10.02 8.19
CA ASP A 68 33.05 -9.55 9.57
C ASP A 68 31.62 -9.14 9.98
N LYS A 69 31.23 -9.65 11.14
CA LYS A 69 29.97 -9.42 11.83
C LYS A 69 30.25 -8.46 12.99
N THR A 70 29.64 -7.28 12.98
CA THR A 70 29.35 -6.50 14.19
C THR A 70 28.13 -5.63 13.88
N ALA A 71 26.94 -5.93 14.42
CA ALA A 71 26.49 -5.65 15.80
C ALA A 71 26.30 -4.16 16.09
N ASP A 72 25.05 -3.85 16.46
CA ASP A 72 24.49 -2.60 16.98
C ASP A 72 25.42 -1.74 17.85
N ALA A 73 25.42 -0.42 17.60
CA ALA A 73 25.45 0.58 18.66
C ALA A 73 24.96 1.96 18.19
N LYS A 74 23.88 2.40 18.83
CA LYS A 74 23.32 3.77 18.90
C LYS A 74 24.32 4.80 19.46
N PRO A 75 24.23 6.06 19.01
CA PRO A 75 24.30 7.20 19.93
C PRO A 75 23.11 8.16 19.68
N SER A 76 22.13 8.26 20.56
CA SER A 76 22.05 9.19 21.69
C SER A 76 22.45 10.64 21.35
N THR A 77 21.42 11.42 21.12
CA THR A 77 21.32 12.87 20.98
C THR A 77 21.85 13.63 22.22
N THR A 78 22.48 14.79 21.99
CA THR A 78 22.54 15.89 22.96
C THR A 78 22.11 17.18 22.27
N ALA A 79 21.29 17.95 22.99
CA ALA A 79 20.64 19.18 22.59
C ALA A 79 21.60 20.38 22.50
N GLY A 80 21.26 21.32 21.63
CA GLY A 80 21.79 22.68 21.59
C GLY A 80 20.68 23.64 21.16
N SER A 81 20.39 24.64 21.99
CA SER A 81 19.32 25.63 21.85
C SER A 81 19.90 27.01 21.51
N THR A 82 19.00 27.98 21.23
CA THR A 82 19.15 29.44 20.92
C THR A 82 19.23 29.80 19.42
N SER A 83 18.64 30.88 18.89
CA SER A 83 17.53 31.79 19.28
C SER A 83 17.08 32.61 18.04
N GLU A 84 15.80 33.00 18.02
CA GLU A 84 15.13 34.20 17.47
C GLU A 84 15.64 34.96 16.22
N GLY A 85 14.71 35.21 15.29
CA GLY A 85 14.75 36.25 14.26
C GLY A 85 13.41 36.38 13.53
N ALA A 86 12.83 37.58 13.51
CA ALA A 86 11.42 37.86 13.20
C ALA A 86 11.11 38.23 11.73
N SER A 87 9.82 38.07 11.39
CA SER A 87 8.96 38.92 10.54
C SER A 87 8.66 38.51 9.08
N SER A 88 7.35 38.26 8.89
CA SER A 88 6.41 38.66 7.83
C SER A 88 6.69 38.34 6.35
N GLY A 89 5.74 37.60 5.76
CA GLY A 89 5.53 37.51 4.32
C GLY A 89 4.39 36.56 3.97
N THR A 90 3.17 37.10 3.86
CA THR A 90 1.96 36.41 3.41
C THR A 90 2.09 35.95 1.95
N ALA A 91 1.95 34.65 1.71
CA ALA A 91 1.43 34.11 0.45
C ALA A 91 0.92 32.69 0.72
N THR A 92 -0.40 32.50 0.62
CA THR A 92 -1.04 31.19 0.65
C THR A 92 -0.98 30.58 -0.75
N PRO A 93 -0.19 29.53 -1.01
CA PRO A 93 -0.52 28.64 -2.11
C PRO A 93 -1.62 27.70 -1.63
N SER A 94 -2.75 27.69 -2.36
CA SER A 94 -3.74 26.61 -2.26
C SER A 94 -3.03 25.28 -2.45
N ALA A 95 -2.84 24.54 -1.36
CA ALA A 95 -2.40 23.17 -1.40
C ALA A 95 -3.60 22.32 -1.84
N THR A 96 -3.53 21.84 -3.08
CA THR A 96 -4.28 20.66 -3.49
C THR A 96 -3.90 19.53 -2.51
N PRO A 97 -4.88 18.82 -1.91
CA PRO A 97 -4.56 17.70 -1.02
C PRO A 97 -3.71 16.66 -1.78
N PRO A 98 -2.73 16.02 -1.12
CA PRO A 98 -2.03 14.90 -1.71
C PRO A 98 -3.04 13.82 -2.10
N PRO A 99 -2.83 13.11 -3.23
CA PRO A 99 -3.71 12.02 -3.60
C PRO A 99 -3.71 11.00 -2.48
N ALA A 100 -4.90 10.63 -2.01
CA ALA A 100 -5.07 9.43 -1.21
C ALA A 100 -4.40 8.25 -1.95
N ALA A 101 -3.82 7.32 -1.21
CA ALA A 101 -3.52 5.98 -1.75
C ALA A 101 -4.73 5.51 -2.56
N PRO A 102 -4.55 4.77 -3.68
CA PRO A 102 -5.62 4.46 -4.64
C PRO A 102 -6.72 3.52 -4.11
N GLY A 103 -7.29 3.79 -2.94
CA GLY A 103 -8.65 3.38 -2.57
C GLY A 103 -9.68 4.23 -3.31
N GLY A 104 -9.71 4.09 -4.64
CA GLY A 104 -10.74 4.70 -5.47
C GLY A 104 -12.13 4.25 -5.02
N ASN A 105 -13.04 5.21 -4.83
CA ASN A 105 -14.46 4.98 -4.66
C ASN A 105 -14.97 4.07 -5.80
N ALA A 106 -15.10 2.78 -5.54
CA ALA A 106 -15.91 1.90 -6.35
C ALA A 106 -17.38 2.29 -6.09
N ALA A 107 -18.03 2.83 -7.12
CA ALA A 107 -19.46 3.02 -7.16
C ALA A 107 -20.14 1.63 -7.17
N GLY A 108 -20.34 1.05 -5.98
CA GLY A 108 -21.05 -0.21 -5.76
C GLY A 108 -20.70 -0.89 -4.43
N GLY A 109 -21.58 -0.81 -3.42
CA GLY A 109 -21.70 -1.84 -2.38
C GLY A 109 -20.79 -1.81 -1.15
N GLY A 110 -20.06 -0.72 -0.87
CA GLY A 110 -19.28 -0.61 0.37
C GLY A 110 -20.15 -0.42 1.62
N MET A 111 -19.75 -1.03 2.73
CA MET A 111 -20.40 -0.91 4.05
C MET A 111 -19.94 0.36 4.78
N PRO A 112 -20.81 1.15 5.42
CA PRO A 112 -20.36 2.26 6.27
C PRO A 112 -19.37 1.79 7.33
N LEU A 113 -18.29 2.55 7.58
CA LEU A 113 -17.24 2.17 8.53
C LEU A 113 -17.79 1.81 9.92
N ALA A 114 -18.75 2.56 10.43
CA ALA A 114 -19.38 2.27 11.72
C ALA A 114 -20.08 0.90 11.75
N GLU A 115 -20.73 0.50 10.65
CA GLU A 115 -21.34 -0.84 10.52
C GLU A 115 -20.25 -1.92 10.41
N ALA A 116 -19.19 -1.66 9.66
CA ALA A 116 -18.06 -2.58 9.51
C ALA A 116 -17.36 -2.88 10.85
N ILE A 117 -17.17 -1.87 11.70
CA ILE A 117 -16.64 -2.04 13.06
C ILE A 117 -17.53 -3.00 13.87
N GLY A 118 -18.85 -2.86 13.77
CA GLY A 118 -19.81 -3.74 14.45
C GLY A 118 -19.78 -5.20 13.98
N LYS A 119 -19.07 -5.52 12.90
CA LYS A 119 -18.89 -6.89 12.40
C LYS A 119 -17.58 -7.54 12.84
N LEU A 120 -16.67 -6.81 13.46
CA LEU A 120 -15.44 -7.39 13.99
C LEU A 120 -15.78 -8.40 15.11
N PRO A 121 -15.22 -9.61 15.09
CA PRO A 121 -15.34 -10.53 16.22
C PRO A 121 -14.81 -9.87 17.49
N ALA A 122 -15.52 -10.00 18.61
CA ALA A 122 -15.05 -9.48 19.89
C ALA A 122 -14.29 -10.56 20.67
N ALA A 123 -13.02 -10.31 20.99
CA ALA A 123 -12.22 -11.18 21.85
C ALA A 123 -11.11 -10.38 22.56
N ALA A 124 -10.65 -10.86 23.71
CA ALA A 124 -9.47 -10.28 24.35
C ALA A 124 -8.20 -10.66 23.59
N GLU A 125 -7.23 -9.74 23.58
CA GLU A 125 -5.89 -9.98 23.05
C GLU A 125 -5.13 -11.05 23.87
N VAL A 126 -4.45 -11.98 23.19
CA VAL A 126 -3.64 -13.03 23.82
C VAL A 126 -2.23 -13.13 23.19
N ARG A 127 -1.22 -12.62 23.90
CA ARG A 127 0.17 -12.57 23.41
C ARG A 127 0.98 -13.86 23.57
N ASP A 128 0.51 -14.77 24.40
CA ASP A 128 1.30 -15.95 24.78
C ASP A 128 1.80 -16.75 23.56
N GLY A 129 3.08 -17.08 23.58
CA GLY A 129 3.73 -17.85 22.53
C GLY A 129 4.10 -17.08 21.26
N TYR A 130 3.78 -15.78 21.16
CA TYR A 130 4.15 -14.98 19.98
C TYR A 130 5.66 -14.99 19.74
N LYS A 131 6.02 -15.23 18.49
CA LYS A 131 7.36 -15.03 17.95
C LYS A 131 7.19 -14.41 16.58
N ARG A 132 7.92 -13.33 16.29
CA ARG A 132 7.86 -12.68 14.96
C ARG A 132 8.16 -13.68 13.83
N THR A 133 9.09 -14.60 14.06
CA THR A 133 9.46 -15.66 13.11
C THR A 133 8.35 -16.67 12.81
N SER A 134 7.23 -16.65 13.55
CA SER A 134 6.04 -17.45 13.23
C SER A 134 5.31 -16.96 11.98
N PHE A 135 5.62 -15.74 11.53
CA PHE A 135 5.16 -15.13 10.28
C PHE A 135 6.35 -15.06 9.33
N LYS A 136 6.46 -16.01 8.41
CA LYS A 136 7.47 -15.94 7.34
C LYS A 136 7.10 -14.79 6.41
N HIS A 137 7.97 -13.79 6.30
CA HIS A 137 7.77 -12.66 5.42
C HIS A 137 9.01 -12.25 4.67
N TRP A 138 8.68 -11.52 3.61
CA TRP A 138 9.43 -11.17 2.42
C TRP A 138 9.70 -12.43 1.61
N ILE A 139 8.61 -12.92 1.03
CA ILE A 139 8.64 -13.98 0.02
C ILE A 139 8.47 -13.35 -1.36
N ASP A 140 9.07 -14.01 -2.34
CA ASP A 140 8.77 -13.83 -3.75
C ASP A 140 7.64 -14.84 -4.07
N GLU A 141 6.40 -14.36 -4.20
CA GLU A 141 5.23 -15.24 -4.36
C GLU A 141 5.01 -15.66 -5.82
N ASP A 142 5.40 -14.83 -6.78
CA ASP A 142 5.20 -15.06 -8.21
C ASP A 142 6.50 -15.43 -8.98
N ASP A 143 7.58 -15.65 -8.24
CA ASP A 143 8.90 -16.09 -8.71
C ASP A 143 9.52 -15.11 -9.73
N ASP A 144 9.29 -13.81 -9.55
CA ASP A 144 9.77 -12.75 -10.45
C ASP A 144 11.07 -12.06 -9.96
N SER A 145 11.60 -12.52 -8.83
CA SER A 145 12.77 -12.01 -8.09
C SER A 145 12.52 -10.78 -7.21
N CYS A 146 11.30 -10.23 -7.16
CA CYS A 146 10.90 -9.23 -6.19
C CYS A 146 10.25 -9.92 -5.00
N ASP A 147 10.77 -9.66 -3.81
CA ASP A 147 10.04 -10.07 -2.63
C ASP A 147 8.91 -9.06 -2.33
N THR A 148 7.98 -9.46 -1.47
CA THR A 148 6.81 -8.66 -1.09
C THR A 148 7.15 -7.21 -0.70
N ARG A 149 8.33 -6.96 -0.11
CA ARG A 149 8.77 -5.60 0.23
C ARG A 149 8.96 -4.78 -1.04
N GLU A 150 9.72 -5.29 -2.00
CA GLU A 150 9.96 -4.61 -3.26
C GLU A 150 8.66 -4.43 -4.05
N GLU A 151 7.75 -5.41 -4.01
CA GLU A 151 6.43 -5.31 -4.63
C GLU A 151 5.63 -4.11 -4.11
N VAL A 152 5.56 -3.92 -2.79
CA VAL A 152 4.87 -2.76 -2.21
C VAL A 152 5.56 -1.45 -2.59
N LEU A 153 6.90 -1.41 -2.58
CA LEU A 153 7.64 -0.22 -2.99
C LEU A 153 7.42 0.12 -4.47
N LEU A 154 7.31 -0.86 -5.35
CA LEU A 154 6.99 -0.65 -6.76
C LEU A 154 5.55 -0.15 -6.92
N ALA A 155 4.60 -0.72 -6.18
CA ALA A 155 3.18 -0.39 -6.26
C ALA A 155 2.86 1.02 -5.73
N GLU A 156 3.52 1.46 -4.65
CA GLU A 156 3.22 2.74 -3.99
C GLU A 156 4.07 3.92 -4.47
N ALA A 157 4.99 3.71 -5.41
CA ALA A 157 5.83 4.78 -5.93
C ALA A 157 5.01 5.83 -6.70
N LEU A 158 5.21 7.11 -6.35
CA LEU A 158 4.69 8.24 -7.13
C LEU A 158 5.47 8.41 -8.43
N GLU A 159 6.80 8.38 -8.33
CA GLU A 159 7.69 8.26 -9.49
C GLU A 159 8.30 6.86 -9.48
N PRO A 160 8.08 6.04 -10.52
CA PRO A 160 8.57 4.67 -10.54
C PRO A 160 10.10 4.60 -10.41
N PRO A 161 10.65 3.76 -9.51
CA PRO A 161 12.08 3.47 -9.48
C PRO A 161 12.49 2.64 -10.70
N GLN A 162 13.79 2.59 -10.99
CA GLN A 162 14.34 1.59 -11.90
C GLN A 162 14.49 0.25 -11.17
N GLN A 163 14.05 -0.83 -11.80
CA GLN A 163 14.21 -2.20 -11.32
C GLN A 163 15.40 -2.87 -12.04
N GLY A 164 16.46 -3.17 -11.29
CA GLY A 164 17.63 -3.88 -11.75
C GLY A 164 17.54 -5.40 -11.58
N ALA A 165 18.64 -6.10 -11.83
CA ALA A 165 18.73 -7.54 -11.61
C ALA A 165 18.43 -7.92 -10.15
N GLY A 166 17.69 -9.00 -9.95
CA GLY A 166 17.26 -9.47 -8.62
C GLY A 166 16.39 -8.44 -7.88
N CYS A 167 15.53 -7.73 -8.62
CA CYS A 167 14.65 -6.67 -8.13
C CYS A 167 15.33 -5.55 -7.33
N LYS A 168 16.60 -5.26 -7.62
CA LYS A 168 17.27 -4.11 -7.00
C LYS A 168 16.63 -2.82 -7.49
N ILE A 169 15.85 -2.16 -6.64
CA ILE A 169 15.25 -0.86 -6.92
C ILE A 169 16.23 0.30 -6.69
N THR A 170 16.26 1.25 -7.62
CA THR A 170 17.05 2.49 -7.51
C THR A 170 16.25 3.69 -7.98
N GLY A 171 16.41 4.84 -7.33
CA GLY A 171 15.61 6.03 -7.62
C GLY A 171 14.17 5.91 -7.11
N GLY A 172 13.25 6.63 -7.75
CA GLY A 172 11.84 6.68 -7.40
C GLY A 172 11.50 7.72 -6.33
N SER A 173 10.20 7.90 -6.08
CA SER A 173 9.71 8.72 -4.98
C SER A 173 8.43 8.16 -4.38
N TRP A 174 8.23 8.39 -3.09
CA TRP A 174 7.12 7.91 -2.29
C TRP A 174 6.65 9.00 -1.33
N ILE A 175 5.42 8.88 -0.87
CA ILE A 175 4.91 9.62 0.29
C ILE A 175 4.62 8.58 1.37
N SER A 176 5.29 8.70 2.51
CA SER A 176 5.04 7.82 3.65
C SER A 176 3.62 8.04 4.18
N PHE A 177 2.83 6.96 4.23
CA PHE A 177 1.39 7.03 4.51
C PHE A 177 1.06 7.64 5.88
N TYR A 178 1.87 7.40 6.92
CA TYR A 178 1.54 7.82 8.29
C TYR A 178 1.87 9.29 8.62
N ASP A 179 2.89 9.86 7.98
CA ASP A 179 3.40 11.22 8.27
C ASP A 179 3.50 12.14 7.06
N GLU A 180 3.09 11.66 5.88
CA GLU A 180 3.12 12.40 4.60
C GLU A 180 4.52 12.89 4.20
N VAL A 181 5.57 12.29 4.75
CA VAL A 181 6.95 12.65 4.42
C VAL A 181 7.29 12.12 3.03
N ALA A 182 7.75 13.01 2.15
CA ALA A 182 8.31 12.63 0.87
C ALA A 182 9.67 11.95 1.02
N VAL A 183 9.84 10.81 0.36
CA VAL A 183 11.05 9.99 0.41
C VAL A 183 11.46 9.61 -1.00
N THR A 184 12.76 9.73 -1.32
CA THR A 184 13.35 9.33 -2.62
C THR A 184 14.37 8.21 -2.48
N GLU A 185 14.63 7.76 -1.26
CA GLU A 185 15.52 6.65 -0.94
C GLU A 185 14.68 5.50 -0.37
N ALA A 186 14.46 4.45 -1.18
CA ALA A 186 13.67 3.28 -0.79
C ALA A 186 14.11 2.65 0.55
N GLY A 187 15.42 2.68 0.85
CA GLY A 187 15.97 2.15 2.12
C GLY A 187 15.57 2.94 3.38
N LYS A 188 14.96 4.13 3.25
CA LYS A 188 14.41 4.90 4.37
C LYS A 188 12.94 4.56 4.68
N LEU A 189 12.31 3.75 3.85
CA LEU A 189 10.95 3.26 4.04
C LEU A 189 10.98 1.86 4.64
N ASP A 190 10.13 1.63 5.62
CA ASP A 190 9.71 0.28 6.01
C ASP A 190 8.42 -0.05 5.26
N ILE A 191 8.19 -1.34 5.02
CA ILE A 191 6.84 -1.83 4.68
C ILE A 191 6.24 -2.34 5.98
N ASP A 192 5.18 -1.68 6.42
CA ASP A 192 4.46 -2.02 7.63
C ASP A 192 3.20 -2.84 7.32
N HIS A 193 2.86 -3.74 8.24
CA HIS A 193 1.57 -4.43 8.22
C HIS A 193 0.53 -3.51 8.86
N MET A 194 -0.54 -3.18 8.12
CA MET A 194 -1.58 -2.25 8.60
C MET A 194 -2.05 -2.65 9.99
N VAL A 195 -2.38 -3.92 10.19
CA VAL A 195 -2.49 -4.57 11.50
C VAL A 195 -1.16 -5.30 11.79
N PRO A 196 -0.37 -4.90 12.82
CA PRO A 196 0.93 -5.49 13.10
C PRO A 196 0.89 -7.01 13.29
N LEU A 197 1.98 -7.71 13.00
CA LEU A 197 2.04 -9.18 13.14
C LEU A 197 1.76 -9.67 14.56
N ALA A 198 2.22 -8.93 15.58
CA ALA A 198 1.94 -9.26 16.98
C ALA A 198 0.48 -9.02 17.33
N GLU A 199 -0.09 -7.90 16.86
CA GLU A 199 -1.51 -7.60 17.02
C GLU A 199 -2.40 -8.66 16.35
N ALA A 200 -2.03 -9.11 15.15
CA ALA A 200 -2.73 -10.19 14.46
C ALA A 200 -2.67 -11.50 15.26
N TRP A 201 -1.52 -11.81 15.87
CA TRP A 201 -1.38 -12.95 16.78
C TRP A 201 -2.37 -12.86 17.94
N ASP A 202 -2.36 -11.71 18.62
CA ASP A 202 -3.20 -11.43 19.78
C ASP A 202 -4.69 -11.51 19.44
N SER A 203 -5.04 -11.12 18.21
CA SER A 203 -6.39 -11.10 17.66
C SER A 203 -6.86 -12.43 17.05
N GLY A 204 -6.07 -13.51 17.18
CA GLY A 204 -6.48 -14.87 16.80
C GLY A 204 -5.57 -15.60 15.80
N ALA A 205 -4.57 -14.94 15.21
CA ALA A 205 -3.63 -15.60 14.28
C ALA A 205 -2.72 -16.63 14.97
N ALA A 206 -2.66 -16.64 16.31
CA ALA A 206 -2.04 -17.71 17.08
C ALA A 206 -2.59 -19.10 16.72
N ALA A 207 -3.89 -19.21 16.41
CA ALA A 207 -4.56 -20.46 16.06
C ALA A 207 -4.38 -20.87 14.58
N TRP A 208 -3.81 -20.00 13.74
CA TRP A 208 -3.64 -20.28 12.32
C TRP A 208 -2.52 -21.29 12.05
N THR A 209 -2.55 -21.91 10.87
CA THR A 209 -1.39 -22.66 10.38
C THR A 209 -0.25 -21.70 10.02
N ALA A 210 0.97 -22.24 9.87
CA ALA A 210 2.11 -21.44 9.45
C ALA A 210 1.91 -20.83 8.06
N GLU A 211 1.29 -21.58 7.14
CA GLU A 211 1.00 -21.14 5.78
C GLU A 211 0.01 -19.98 5.76
N ARG A 212 -1.04 -20.00 6.61
CA ARG A 212 -1.99 -18.88 6.70
C ARG A 212 -1.34 -17.63 7.29
N ARG A 213 -0.45 -17.77 8.28
CA ARG A 213 0.37 -16.65 8.79
C ARG A 213 1.32 -16.10 7.73
N GLN A 214 1.93 -16.96 6.91
CA GLN A 214 2.75 -16.52 5.78
C GLN A 214 1.90 -15.72 4.78
N ARG A 215 0.72 -16.20 4.40
CA ARG A 215 -0.17 -15.44 3.49
C ARG A 215 -0.56 -14.08 4.08
N TYR A 216 -0.91 -14.01 5.36
CA TYR A 216 -1.20 -12.74 6.03
C TYR A 216 -0.02 -11.76 5.96
N ALA A 217 1.18 -12.26 6.22
CA ALA A 217 2.37 -11.42 6.26
C ALA A 217 2.83 -10.94 4.88
N ASN A 218 2.26 -11.48 3.79
CA ASN A 218 2.60 -11.15 2.41
C ASN A 218 1.34 -10.89 1.55
N ASP A 219 0.26 -10.35 2.14
CA ASP A 219 -1.00 -10.12 1.44
C ASP A 219 -0.91 -8.95 0.45
N LEU A 220 -0.41 -9.22 -0.76
CA LEU A 220 -0.40 -8.28 -1.88
C LEU A 220 -1.76 -8.23 -2.62
N GLY A 221 -2.66 -9.17 -2.33
CA GLY A 221 -4.01 -9.22 -2.91
C GLY A 221 -4.97 -8.18 -2.33
N PHE A 222 -4.54 -7.40 -1.34
CA PHE A 222 -5.29 -6.31 -0.76
C PHE A 222 -4.37 -5.13 -0.52
N ASP A 223 -4.52 -4.09 -1.33
CA ASP A 223 -3.72 -2.85 -1.34
C ASP A 223 -3.66 -2.11 0.01
N ARG A 224 -4.55 -2.44 0.95
CA ARG A 224 -4.62 -1.86 2.29
C ARG A 224 -3.88 -2.67 3.36
N ALA A 225 -3.36 -3.85 3.04
CA ALA A 225 -2.76 -4.76 4.02
C ALA A 225 -1.33 -4.38 4.40
N LEU A 226 -0.56 -3.90 3.43
CA LEU A 226 0.84 -3.50 3.57
C LEU A 226 1.01 -2.06 3.09
N VAL A 227 1.87 -1.29 3.74
CA VAL A 227 2.04 0.13 3.41
C VAL A 227 3.48 0.62 3.58
N ALA A 228 3.97 1.44 2.66
CA ALA A 228 5.27 2.07 2.76
C ALA A 228 5.22 3.30 3.68
N VAL A 229 6.06 3.28 4.72
CA VAL A 229 6.09 4.32 5.76
C VAL A 229 7.50 4.63 6.18
N THR A 230 7.75 5.83 6.71
CA THR A 230 9.06 6.15 7.27
C THR A 230 9.37 5.22 8.44
N ALA A 231 10.61 4.74 8.51
CA ALA A 231 11.02 3.84 9.58
C ALA A 231 10.87 4.46 11.00
N LYS A 232 10.79 5.79 11.12
CA LYS A 232 10.50 6.49 12.38
C LYS A 232 9.05 6.27 12.82
N THR A 233 8.09 6.44 11.92
CA THR A 233 6.66 6.29 12.26
C THR A 233 6.29 4.84 12.47
N ASN A 234 6.83 3.93 11.65
CA ASN A 234 6.66 2.50 11.85
C ASN A 234 7.14 2.06 13.26
N ARG A 235 8.33 2.49 13.68
CA ARG A 235 8.85 2.20 15.03
C ARG A 235 8.07 2.87 16.15
N SER A 236 7.43 4.01 15.88
CA SER A 236 6.53 4.68 16.83
C SER A 236 5.24 3.87 17.04
N LYS A 237 4.68 3.33 15.96
CA LYS A 237 3.53 2.41 15.99
C LYS A 237 3.90 1.11 16.71
N GLY A 238 4.91 0.40 16.21
CA GLY A 238 5.28 -0.92 16.74
C GLY A 238 4.11 -1.89 16.69
N ASP A 239 3.87 -2.63 17.77
CA ASP A 239 2.80 -3.62 17.89
C ASP A 239 1.47 -3.04 18.42
N LYS A 240 1.31 -1.71 18.40
CA LYS A 240 0.17 -1.03 19.03
C LYS A 240 -1.08 -1.04 18.14
N ASN A 241 -2.23 -1.23 18.77
CA ASN A 241 -3.54 -1.07 18.16
C ASN A 241 -4.02 0.41 18.18
N PRO A 242 -5.14 0.75 17.51
CA PRO A 242 -5.70 2.10 17.46
C PRO A 242 -6.06 2.74 18.82
N ALA A 243 -6.19 1.96 19.90
CA ALA A 243 -6.37 2.53 21.24
C ALA A 243 -5.08 3.17 21.78
N GLN A 244 -3.93 2.70 21.31
CA GLN A 244 -2.60 3.07 21.81
C GLN A 244 -1.81 3.95 20.84
N TRP A 245 -2.10 3.89 19.54
CA TRP A 245 -1.40 4.65 18.52
C TRP A 245 -2.28 5.02 17.33
N MET A 246 -2.07 6.21 16.79
CA MET A 246 -2.70 6.72 15.57
C MET A 246 -1.65 7.46 14.73
N PRO A 247 -1.79 7.49 13.39
CA PRO A 247 -0.86 8.22 12.54
C PRO A 247 -0.84 9.71 12.90
N PRO A 248 0.35 10.35 12.87
CA PRO A 248 0.48 11.77 13.18
C PRO A 248 -0.15 12.67 12.12
N ALA A 249 -0.17 12.25 10.84
CA ALA A 249 -0.87 12.98 9.79
C ALA A 249 -2.39 12.93 10.01
N ALA A 250 -3.03 14.09 10.11
CA ALA A 250 -4.47 14.17 10.37
C ALA A 250 -5.31 13.61 9.21
N SER A 251 -4.84 13.84 7.98
CA SER A 251 -5.39 13.32 6.72
C SER A 251 -5.42 11.78 6.68
N ALA A 252 -4.42 11.12 7.27
CA ALA A 252 -4.30 9.67 7.27
C ALA A 252 -5.27 8.96 8.24
N LYS A 253 -5.86 9.66 9.21
CA LYS A 253 -6.60 9.01 10.31
C LYS A 253 -7.82 8.22 9.84
N CYS A 254 -8.65 8.79 8.97
CA CYS A 254 -9.84 8.08 8.49
C CYS A 254 -9.50 6.91 7.57
N ALA A 255 -8.47 7.06 6.72
CA ALA A 255 -7.97 5.96 5.90
C ALA A 255 -7.41 4.84 6.78
N TYR A 256 -6.56 5.17 7.76
CA TYR A 256 -5.99 4.21 8.70
C TYR A 256 -7.04 3.38 9.45
N ILE A 257 -8.08 4.02 10.01
CA ILE A 257 -9.15 3.29 10.71
C ILE A 257 -9.94 2.40 9.74
N ALA A 258 -10.20 2.90 8.53
CA ALA A 258 -10.89 2.13 7.50
C ALA A 258 -10.08 0.89 7.08
N ASP A 259 -8.80 1.07 6.79
CA ASP A 259 -7.90 0.01 6.34
C ASP A 259 -7.65 -1.01 7.45
N TRP A 260 -7.48 -0.55 8.68
CA TRP A 260 -7.39 -1.41 9.86
C TRP A 260 -8.61 -2.34 10.00
N VAL A 261 -9.82 -1.77 9.95
CA VAL A 261 -11.07 -2.55 10.03
C VAL A 261 -11.21 -3.50 8.84
N ALA A 262 -10.87 -3.04 7.63
CA ALA A 262 -10.95 -3.85 6.42
C ALA A 262 -10.00 -5.06 6.47
N VAL A 263 -8.76 -4.87 6.95
CA VAL A 263 -7.78 -5.94 7.13
C VAL A 263 -8.23 -6.93 8.20
N LYS A 264 -8.72 -6.45 9.35
CA LYS A 264 -9.25 -7.35 10.39
C LYS A 264 -10.44 -8.18 9.87
N LEU A 265 -11.37 -7.56 9.15
CA LEU A 265 -12.51 -8.26 8.54
C LEU A 265 -12.07 -9.29 7.48
N ARG A 266 -11.16 -8.90 6.58
CA ARG A 266 -10.60 -9.80 5.56
C ARG A 266 -10.01 -11.05 6.16
N TRP A 267 -9.27 -10.92 7.25
CA TRP A 267 -8.55 -12.04 7.86
C TRP A 267 -9.31 -12.75 8.99
N GLY A 268 -10.46 -12.21 9.41
CA GLY A 268 -11.24 -12.73 10.53
C GLY A 268 -10.56 -12.52 11.88
N LEU A 269 -9.81 -11.43 12.03
CA LEU A 269 -9.16 -11.05 13.27
C LEU A 269 -10.16 -10.37 14.21
N ALA A 270 -10.09 -10.72 15.50
CA ALA A 270 -10.91 -10.10 16.52
C ALA A 270 -10.42 -8.68 16.86
N ALA A 271 -11.28 -7.90 17.52
CA ALA A 271 -10.91 -6.67 18.20
C ALA A 271 -11.30 -6.74 19.67
N ASP A 272 -10.46 -6.20 20.55
CA ASP A 272 -10.77 -6.14 21.96
C ASP A 272 -11.70 -4.95 22.30
N THR A 273 -12.02 -4.79 23.59
CA THR A 273 -12.94 -3.74 24.03
C THR A 273 -12.35 -2.34 23.88
N GLU A 274 -11.07 -2.16 24.20
CA GLU A 274 -10.43 -0.84 24.15
C GLU A 274 -10.19 -0.40 22.70
N GLU A 275 -9.77 -1.34 21.86
CA GLU A 275 -9.61 -1.16 20.44
C GLU A 275 -10.94 -0.82 19.76
N THR A 276 -12.00 -1.59 20.01
CA THR A 276 -13.33 -1.34 19.44
C THR A 276 -13.83 0.06 19.83
N ALA A 277 -13.65 0.45 21.10
CA ALA A 277 -14.02 1.79 21.56
C ALA A 277 -13.20 2.89 20.84
N ALA A 278 -11.92 2.67 20.60
CA ALA A 278 -11.07 3.59 19.85
C ALA A 278 -11.50 3.69 18.38
N LEU A 279 -11.76 2.56 17.72
CA LEU A 279 -12.25 2.49 16.33
C LEU A 279 -13.56 3.26 16.19
N THR A 280 -14.55 3.02 17.06
CA THR A 280 -15.83 3.74 17.04
C THR A 280 -15.64 5.24 17.26
N ARG A 281 -14.79 5.64 18.22
CA ARG A 281 -14.50 7.06 18.50
C ARG A 281 -13.93 7.76 17.27
N TYR A 282 -12.91 7.18 16.62
CA TYR A 282 -12.28 7.80 15.45
C TYR A 282 -13.16 7.75 14.20
N ALA A 283 -14.04 6.75 14.07
CA ALA A 283 -14.94 6.64 12.93
C ALA A 283 -16.07 7.69 12.91
N THR A 284 -16.34 8.38 14.02
CA THR A 284 -17.47 9.34 14.13
C THR A 284 -17.41 10.45 13.07
N ASP A 285 -16.21 10.91 12.73
CA ASP A 285 -15.99 12.00 11.77
C ASP A 285 -15.58 11.49 10.37
N CYS A 286 -15.60 10.18 10.15
CA CYS A 286 -15.17 9.56 8.90
C CYS A 286 -16.38 9.15 8.05
N THR A 287 -16.38 9.56 6.78
CA THR A 287 -17.44 9.24 5.80
C THR A 287 -17.09 8.04 4.90
N THR A 288 -16.06 7.28 5.27
CA THR A 288 -15.52 6.17 4.48
C THR A 288 -16.42 4.94 4.48
N THR A 289 -16.49 4.25 3.35
CA THR A 289 -17.08 2.93 3.21
C THR A 289 -16.00 1.85 3.08
N ILE A 290 -16.31 0.65 3.54
CA ILE A 290 -15.42 -0.50 3.58
C ILE A 290 -15.89 -1.55 2.58
N SER A 291 -14.96 -2.02 1.76
CA SER A 291 -15.09 -3.23 0.97
C SER A 291 -13.89 -4.11 1.22
N TYR A 292 -14.11 -5.41 1.35
CA TYR A 292 -13.05 -6.39 1.50
C TYR A 292 -13.50 -7.71 0.88
N GLU A 293 -12.55 -8.49 0.41
CA GLU A 293 -12.76 -9.91 0.10
C GLU A 293 -12.17 -10.74 1.25
N PRO A 294 -12.87 -11.77 1.76
CA PRO A 294 -12.29 -12.68 2.75
C PRO A 294 -10.99 -13.31 2.26
N ALA A 295 -9.98 -13.38 3.12
CA ALA A 295 -8.68 -13.95 2.78
C ALA A 295 -8.75 -15.50 2.65
N PRO A 296 -7.99 -16.08 1.69
CA PRO A 296 -7.98 -17.52 1.41
C PRO A 296 -7.37 -18.40 2.52
#